data_AF-A0A1A7YH67-F1
#
_entry.id   AF-A0A1A7YH67-F1
#
_cell.length_a   1.000
_cell.length_b   1.000
_cell.length_c   1.000
_cell.angle_alpha   90.00
_cell.angle_beta   90.00
_cell.angle_gamma   90.00
#
_symmetry.space_group_name_H-M   'P 1'
#
loop_
_entity.id
_entity.type
_entity.pdbx_description
1 polymer ?
#
loop_
_entity_poly.entity_id
_entity_poly.type
_entity_poly.pdbx_seq_one_letter_code
_entity_poly.pdbx_strand_id
1 'polypeptide(L)'
;QLLGQTSFMQLLELTHGSEEEEEEEDMVDPLETIRQKCEAAEHCVHTRERLEECETRVGSRSSTEEDCTEELFDFLHARDHCVAHKLFHSVK
;
A
#
# COMPACT_ATOMS: atom_id res chain seq x y z
N GLN A 1 -5.38 1.70 31.94
CA GLN A 1 -4.28 1.72 30.95
C GLN A 1 -4.74 2.04 29.52
N LEU A 2 -5.96 2.56 29.30
CA LEU A 2 -6.46 2.92 27.95
C LEU A 2 -6.47 4.43 27.65
N LEU A 3 -6.04 5.29 28.59
CA LEU A 3 -5.95 6.74 28.38
C LEU A 3 -4.64 7.18 27.69
N GLY A 4 -3.66 6.28 27.57
CA GLY A 4 -2.35 6.58 26.96
C GLY A 4 -2.29 6.35 25.45
N GLN A 5 -3.18 5.52 24.90
CA GLN A 5 -3.18 5.20 23.46
C GLN A 5 -3.85 6.29 22.62
N THR A 6 -4.93 6.90 23.12
CA THR A 6 -5.53 8.08 22.48
C THR A 6 -4.57 9.26 22.49
N SER A 7 -3.85 9.48 23.59
CA SER A 7 -2.85 10.56 23.67
C SER A 7 -1.70 10.36 22.70
N PHE A 8 -1.23 9.13 22.45
CA PHE A 8 -0.13 8.88 21.52
C PHE A 8 -0.56 9.03 20.06
N MET A 9 -1.75 8.54 19.70
CA MET A 9 -2.32 8.70 18.36
C MET A 9 -2.64 10.18 18.06
N GLN A 10 -3.19 10.91 19.03
CA GLN A 10 -3.40 12.36 18.93
C GLN A 10 -2.08 13.14 18.86
N LEU A 11 -1.02 12.67 19.55
CA LEU A 11 0.31 13.28 19.46
C LEU A 11 0.95 13.05 18.09
N LEU A 12 0.73 11.86 17.49
CA LEU A 12 1.24 11.52 16.16
C LEU A 12 0.58 12.39 15.08
N GLU A 13 -0.72 12.67 15.18
CA GLU A 13 -1.45 13.61 14.31
C GLU A 13 -0.95 15.05 14.49
N LEU A 14 -0.74 15.49 15.74
CA LEU A 14 -0.23 16.84 16.06
C LEU A 14 1.22 17.09 15.62
N THR A 15 2.06 16.05 15.55
CA THR A 15 3.46 16.19 15.10
C THR A 15 3.61 16.12 13.59
N HIS A 16 2.63 15.58 12.86
CA HIS A 16 2.69 15.48 11.39
C HIS A 16 1.92 16.60 10.67
N GLY A 17 0.85 17.17 11.26
CA GLY A 17 -0.06 18.05 10.50
C GLY A 17 -0.15 19.49 10.98
N SER A 18 0.93 20.28 10.95
CA SER A 18 0.79 21.69 11.34
C SER A 18 1.61 22.75 10.58
N GLU A 19 2.71 22.43 9.89
CA GLU A 19 3.48 23.48 9.18
C GLU A 19 4.10 23.04 7.83
N GLU A 20 4.30 21.74 7.56
CA GLU A 20 4.83 21.23 6.28
C GLU A 20 3.74 20.81 5.26
N GLU A 21 2.51 20.52 5.71
CA GLU A 21 1.43 20.01 4.84
C GLU A 21 0.88 21.05 3.84
N GLU A 22 0.93 22.35 4.13
CA GLU A 22 0.39 23.40 3.23
C GLU A 22 1.23 23.60 1.96
N GLU A 23 2.51 23.18 1.93
CA GLU A 23 3.35 23.23 0.71
C GLU A 23 3.43 21.87 -0.02
N GLU A 24 3.16 20.73 0.65
CA GLU A 24 3.12 19.39 0.03
C GLU A 24 1.79 19.03 -0.62
N GLU A 25 0.69 19.74 -0.35
CA GLU A 25 -0.64 19.39 -0.87
C GLU A 25 -0.73 19.34 -2.42
N ASP A 26 0.18 20.02 -3.12
CA ASP A 26 0.31 20.02 -4.59
C ASP A 26 1.43 19.11 -5.13
N MET A 27 2.27 18.51 -4.27
CA MET A 27 3.37 17.64 -4.70
C MET A 27 2.91 16.18 -4.84
N VAL A 28 2.60 15.77 -6.07
CA VAL A 28 2.23 14.38 -6.37
C VAL A 28 3.47 13.47 -6.29
N ASP A 29 3.46 12.49 -5.38
CA ASP A 29 4.50 11.44 -5.34
C ASP A 29 4.52 10.64 -6.66
N PRO A 30 5.63 10.71 -7.44
CA PRO A 30 5.75 9.95 -8.67
C PRO A 30 5.66 8.44 -8.46
N LEU A 31 6.06 7.93 -7.29
CA LEU A 31 5.98 6.52 -6.96
C LEU A 31 4.52 6.04 -6.92
N GLU A 32 3.65 6.77 -6.25
CA GLU A 32 2.24 6.42 -6.13
C GLU A 32 1.54 6.42 -7.50
N THR A 33 1.81 7.45 -8.31
CA THR A 33 1.30 7.51 -9.69
C THR A 33 1.75 6.32 -10.54
N ILE A 34 3.00 5.89 -10.39
CA ILE A 34 3.56 4.77 -11.15
C ILE A 34 3.03 3.43 -10.65
N ARG A 35 2.86 3.26 -9.33
CA ARG A 35 2.23 2.06 -8.74
C ARG A 35 0.83 1.86 -9.30
N GLN A 36 -0.02 2.88 -9.27
CA GLN A 36 -1.38 2.81 -9.82
C GLN A 36 -1.40 2.41 -11.30
N LYS A 37 -0.48 2.97 -12.11
CA LYS A 37 -0.32 2.59 -13.53
C LYS A 37 0.16 1.14 -13.71
N CYS A 38 1.02 0.66 -12.82
CA CYS A 38 1.55 -0.70 -12.88
C CYS A 38 0.55 -1.73 -12.36
N GLU A 39 -0.31 -1.38 -11.41
CA GLU A 39 -1.38 -2.25 -10.91
C GLU A 39 -2.44 -2.55 -11.96
N ALA A 40 -2.66 -1.62 -12.90
CA ALA A 40 -3.53 -1.82 -14.06
C ALA A 40 -2.93 -2.69 -15.18
N ALA A 41 -1.67 -3.13 -15.06
CA ALA A 41 -1.06 -4.03 -16.05
C ALA A 41 -1.65 -5.45 -15.92
N GLU A 42 -1.86 -6.13 -17.05
CA GLU A 42 -2.52 -7.44 -17.10
C GLU A 42 -1.95 -8.46 -16.11
N HIS A 43 -0.62 -8.58 -16.02
CA HIS A 43 0.04 -9.52 -15.12
C HIS A 43 -0.06 -9.13 -13.64
N CYS A 44 -0.22 -7.85 -13.32
CA CYS A 44 -0.46 -7.36 -11.96
C CYS A 44 -1.94 -7.51 -11.56
N VAL A 45 -2.87 -7.33 -12.51
CA VAL A 45 -4.30 -7.52 -12.26
C VAL A 45 -4.57 -8.96 -11.86
N HIS A 46 -4.01 -9.93 -12.57
CA HIS A 46 -4.20 -11.35 -12.26
C HIS A 46 -3.64 -11.73 -10.87
N THR A 47 -2.44 -11.26 -10.51
CA THR A 47 -1.87 -11.57 -9.18
C THR A 47 -2.63 -10.85 -8.06
N ARG A 48 -3.14 -9.64 -8.31
CA ARG A 48 -4.04 -8.94 -7.39
C ARG A 48 -5.36 -9.68 -7.19
N GLU A 49 -5.99 -10.17 -8.26
CA GLU A 49 -7.23 -10.96 -8.16
C GLU A 49 -7.04 -12.20 -7.28
N ARG A 50 -5.91 -12.91 -7.43
CA ARG A 50 -5.56 -14.05 -6.55
C ARG A 50 -5.39 -13.64 -5.09
N LEU A 51 -4.79 -12.48 -4.83
CA LEU A 51 -4.68 -11.92 -3.48
C LEU A 51 -6.07 -11.62 -2.90
N GLU A 52 -6.94 -10.93 -3.65
CA GLU A 52 -8.31 -10.61 -3.24
C GLU A 52 -9.14 -11.88 -2.96
N GLU A 53 -8.97 -12.93 -3.77
CA GLU A 53 -9.58 -14.24 -3.55
C GLU A 53 -9.09 -14.90 -2.25
N CYS A 54 -7.79 -14.81 -1.95
CA CYS A 54 -7.23 -15.30 -0.69
C CYS A 54 -7.78 -14.50 0.50
N GLU A 55 -7.78 -13.17 0.43
CA GLU A 55 -8.28 -12.30 1.50
C GLU A 55 -9.76 -12.58 1.78
N THR A 56 -10.57 -12.78 0.74
CA THR A 56 -11.98 -13.18 0.86
C THR A 56 -12.10 -14.55 1.55
N ARG A 57 -11.26 -15.52 1.17
CA ARG A 57 -11.25 -16.86 1.76
C ARG A 57 -10.85 -16.84 3.23
N VAL A 58 -9.77 -16.15 3.58
CA VAL A 58 -9.29 -15.99 4.97
C VAL A 58 -10.29 -15.21 5.81
N GLY A 59 -10.82 -14.10 5.29
CA GLY A 59 -11.82 -13.27 5.96
C GLY A 59 -13.17 -13.96 6.19
N SER A 60 -13.51 -14.97 5.38
CA SER A 60 -14.73 -15.76 5.56
C SER A 60 -14.68 -16.76 6.72
N ARG A 61 -13.47 -17.08 7.23
CA ARG A 61 -13.27 -18.09 8.28
C ARG A 61 -13.28 -17.44 9.67
N SER A 62 -13.98 -18.07 10.61
CA SER A 62 -13.99 -17.62 12.01
C SER A 62 -12.67 -17.87 12.75
N SER A 63 -11.88 -18.85 12.28
CA SER A 63 -10.53 -19.17 12.76
C SER A 63 -9.79 -19.93 11.66
N THR A 64 -8.58 -19.50 11.33
CA THR A 64 -7.74 -20.12 10.29
C THR A 64 -6.26 -19.83 10.59
N GLU A 65 -5.38 -20.76 10.25
CA GLU A 65 -3.91 -20.54 10.25
C GLU A 65 -3.39 -20.12 8.86
N GLU A 66 -4.26 -20.14 7.85
CA GLU A 66 -3.97 -19.64 6.51
C GLU A 66 -3.72 -18.13 6.52
N ASP A 67 -2.68 -17.70 5.82
CA ASP A 67 -2.39 -16.30 5.48
C ASP A 67 -2.20 -16.14 3.96
N CYS A 68 -2.23 -14.89 3.48
CA CYS A 68 -2.13 -14.55 2.06
C CYS A 68 -0.75 -14.00 1.68
N THR A 69 0.30 -14.37 2.43
CA THR A 69 1.65 -13.80 2.23
C THR A 69 2.24 -14.22 0.88
N GLU A 70 1.94 -15.44 0.41
CA GLU A 70 2.36 -15.91 -0.90
C GLU A 70 1.76 -15.06 -2.02
N GLU A 71 0.43 -14.89 -2.04
CA GLU A 71 -0.26 -14.07 -3.04
C GLU A 71 0.15 -12.60 -2.98
N LEU A 72 0.43 -12.10 -1.77
CA LEU A 72 0.96 -10.75 -1.58
C LEU A 72 2.34 -10.60 -2.23
N PHE A 73 3.25 -11.56 -2.02
CA PHE A 73 4.58 -11.52 -2.64
C PHE A 73 4.52 -11.69 -4.16
N ASP A 74 3.60 -12.52 -4.68
CA ASP A 74 3.34 -12.63 -6.13
C ASP A 74 2.90 -11.27 -6.72
N PHE A 75 1.95 -10.59 -6.08
CA PHE A 75 1.49 -9.28 -6.51
C PHE A 75 2.59 -8.22 -6.43
N LEU A 76 3.31 -8.15 -5.30
CA LEU A 76 4.42 -7.21 -5.11
C LEU A 76 5.52 -7.44 -6.14
N HIS A 77 5.89 -8.69 -6.41
CA HIS A 77 6.89 -9.02 -7.42
C HIS A 77 6.48 -8.52 -8.81
N ALA A 78 5.24 -8.80 -9.22
CA ALA A 78 4.68 -8.37 -10.51
C ALA A 78 4.66 -6.83 -10.64
N ARG A 79 4.15 -6.14 -9.61
CA ARG A 79 4.05 -4.67 -9.57
C ARG A 79 5.41 -4.03 -9.56
N ASP A 80 6.30 -4.45 -8.66
CA ASP A 80 7.58 -3.80 -8.44
C ASP A 80 8.55 -4.05 -9.62
N HIS A 81 8.41 -5.16 -10.34
CA HIS A 81 9.08 -5.35 -11.63
C HIS A 81 8.67 -4.26 -12.63
N CYS A 82 7.38 -3.93 -12.74
CA CYS A 82 6.91 -2.84 -13.59
C CYS A 82 7.37 -1.46 -13.09
N VAL A 83 7.29 -1.20 -11.76
CA VAL A 83 7.66 0.08 -11.16
C VAL A 83 9.15 0.37 -11.37
N ALA A 84 10.03 -0.62 -11.17
CA ALA A 84 11.47 -0.47 -11.33
C ALA A 84 11.87 0.04 -12.73
N HIS A 85 11.12 -0.35 -13.76
CA HIS A 85 11.35 0.10 -15.13
C HIS A 85 10.90 1.55 -15.39
N LYS A 86 10.12 2.17 -14.51
CA LYS A 86 9.48 3.48 -14.73
C LYS A 86 9.88 4.55 -13.71
N LEU A 87 10.08 4.16 -12.46
CA LEU A 87 10.26 5.09 -11.33
C LEU A 87 11.44 6.04 -11.53
N PHE A 88 12.60 5.50 -11.91
CA PHE A 88 13.84 6.27 -12.06
C PHE A 88 13.83 7.25 -13.24
N HIS A 89 12.78 7.26 -14.07
CA HIS A 89 12.57 8.32 -15.06
C HIS A 89 11.88 9.55 -14.47
N SER A 90 11.24 9.42 -13.30
CA SER A 90 10.41 10.47 -12.69
C SER A 90 11.04 11.08 -11.44
N VAL A 91 12.06 10.43 -10.86
CA VAL A 91 12.87 10.95 -9.76
C VAL A 91 14.21 11.47 -10.29
N LYS A 92 14.72 12.59 -9.73
CA LYS A 92 16.02 13.21 -10.10
C LYS A 92 17.02 13.10 -8.97
#